data_AF-A0A257UH18-F1
#
_entry.id   AF-A0A257UH18-F1
#
_cell.length_a   1.000
_cell.length_b   1.000
_cell.length_c   1.000
_cell.angle_alpha   90.00
_cell.angle_beta   90.00
_cell.angle_gamma   90.00
#
_symmetry.space_group_name_H-M   'P 1'
#
loop_
_entity.id
_entity.type
_entity.pdbx_description
1 polymer ?
#
loop_
_entity_poly.entity_id
_entity_poly.type
_entity_poly.pdbx_seq_one_letter_code
_entity_poly.pdbx_strand_id
1 'polypeptide(L)'
;MADLVQLWNAPDEPLDCLYLVTHEGGDPLDGIVLPGADRRTIGHTTAELGVRGLEGEVLVTEEFTVHSLRKLLRRVLEQAGRNREYQIAVALPVVARDVAPDQARAVALGELALADYRFDRFRSRPDEATKVDAVHVVPLAGEDESGLGALVERARRLDALVRLARDFGNRPGNDLTPETFATEVGAMFAGSAVRVTVMGAKELEKDGLRGILAVGRGSVQEPRMLRLEYRAKKPRAALVLVGKGVTFDAGGISLKPAAEMAEMKHDMAGAAAVVAAMRAVAEKLPPLKVVGLLPLVENLPSGSALKPGDIVTMVNGTTVEVDNTDAEGRLLLADAMAYAARFHPEIVVDLATLTGACKVALGSELAGMFANDDPLAQQLERLGHSTGDRVWRLPLLPEYRHLLRSEWADIKNSAGRWGSLPASAAFLARFVPEKARWAHLDIAGVAYVSRSHNGLPPGATGFGVRLLMALLDELAEKP
;
A
#
# COMPACT_ATOMS: atom_id res chain seq x y z
N MET A 1 -17.48 -13.76 -0.48
CA MET A 1 -18.52 -12.73 -0.36
C MET A 1 -18.90 -12.33 -1.77
N ALA A 2 -20.17 -12.06 -2.04
CA ALA A 2 -20.54 -11.37 -3.29
C ALA A 2 -19.80 -10.02 -3.34
N ASP A 3 -19.48 -9.55 -4.55
CA ASP A 3 -18.83 -8.25 -4.71
C ASP A 3 -19.73 -7.14 -4.17
N LEU A 4 -19.20 -6.32 -3.26
CA LEU A 4 -19.95 -5.23 -2.63
C LEU A 4 -20.47 -4.25 -3.69
N VAL A 5 -19.64 -3.88 -4.67
CA VAL A 5 -20.01 -2.91 -5.71
C VAL A 5 -20.56 -3.64 -6.93
N GLN A 6 -21.75 -3.23 -7.37
CA GLN A 6 -22.54 -3.88 -8.42
C GLN A 6 -23.13 -2.85 -9.39
N LEU A 7 -23.40 -3.27 -10.62
CA LEU A 7 -24.16 -2.45 -11.57
C LEU A 7 -25.60 -2.33 -11.09
N TRP A 8 -26.17 -1.13 -11.15
CA TRP A 8 -27.60 -0.98 -10.91
C TRP A 8 -28.38 -1.65 -12.04
N ASN A 9 -28.97 -2.80 -11.75
CA ASN A 9 -29.87 -3.53 -12.65
C ASN A 9 -31.30 -3.59 -12.13
N ALA A 10 -31.74 -2.55 -11.41
CA ALA A 10 -33.07 -2.46 -10.77
C ALA A 10 -33.44 -3.79 -10.08
N PRO A 11 -32.72 -4.15 -8.99
CA PRO A 11 -32.92 -5.43 -8.34
C PRO A 11 -34.38 -5.63 -7.92
N ASP A 12 -34.84 -6.89 -7.91
CA ASP A 12 -36.19 -7.25 -7.42
C ASP A 12 -36.40 -6.90 -5.93
N GLU A 13 -35.32 -6.55 -5.21
CA GLU A 13 -35.33 -6.06 -3.84
C GLU A 13 -35.28 -4.51 -3.79
N PRO A 14 -36.09 -3.87 -2.92
CA PRO A 14 -36.10 -2.42 -2.79
C PRO A 14 -34.78 -1.90 -2.21
N LEU A 15 -34.29 -0.79 -2.76
CA LEU A 15 -33.16 -0.05 -2.19
C LEU A 15 -33.56 0.60 -0.87
N ASP A 16 -32.67 0.55 0.11
CA ASP A 16 -32.86 1.23 1.39
C ASP A 16 -32.61 2.74 1.26
N CYS A 17 -31.61 3.13 0.47
CA CYS A 17 -31.19 4.52 0.33
C CYS A 17 -30.45 4.79 -1.00
N LEU A 18 -30.61 6.00 -1.53
CA LEU A 18 -29.80 6.53 -2.64
C LEU A 18 -28.91 7.67 -2.12
N TYR A 19 -27.60 7.54 -2.29
CA TYR A 19 -26.63 8.59 -2.03
C TYR A 19 -26.23 9.26 -3.34
N LEU A 20 -26.45 10.58 -3.45
CA LEU A 20 -26.01 11.38 -4.59
C LEU A 20 -24.77 12.18 -4.19
N VAL A 21 -23.65 11.99 -4.87
CA VAL A 21 -22.41 12.73 -4.61
C VAL A 21 -22.14 13.69 -5.76
N THR A 22 -22.30 15.00 -5.54
CA THR A 22 -22.19 16.03 -6.59
C THR A 22 -21.46 17.29 -6.10
N HIS A 23 -21.09 18.17 -7.04
CA HIS A 23 -20.48 19.47 -6.74
C HIS A 23 -21.55 20.54 -6.40
N GLU A 24 -21.16 21.59 -5.68
CA GLU A 24 -22.05 22.69 -5.32
C GLU A 24 -22.51 23.50 -6.53
N GLY A 25 -23.82 23.79 -6.60
CA GLY A 25 -24.43 24.62 -7.65
C GLY A 25 -24.93 23.87 -8.89
N GLY A 26 -24.65 22.57 -9.01
CA GLY A 26 -25.22 21.70 -10.04
C GLY A 26 -26.58 21.12 -9.64
N ASP A 27 -27.44 20.82 -10.62
CA ASP A 27 -28.61 19.96 -10.40
C ASP A 27 -28.11 18.56 -10.02
N PRO A 28 -28.42 18.05 -8.81
CA PRO A 28 -27.91 16.76 -8.34
C PRO A 28 -28.41 15.56 -9.15
N LEU A 29 -29.45 15.73 -9.97
CA LEU A 29 -30.01 14.71 -10.85
C LEU A 29 -29.59 14.88 -12.31
N ASP A 30 -28.84 15.93 -12.63
CA ASP A 30 -28.35 16.14 -13.99
C ASP A 30 -27.39 15.01 -14.40
N GLY A 31 -27.59 14.50 -15.61
CA GLY A 31 -26.79 13.39 -16.13
C GLY A 31 -26.94 12.05 -15.39
N ILE A 32 -27.93 11.84 -14.52
CA ILE A 32 -28.17 10.53 -13.85
C ILE A 32 -29.32 9.78 -14.55
N VAL A 33 -29.12 8.49 -14.85
CA VAL A 33 -30.15 7.64 -15.48
C VAL A 33 -30.93 6.86 -14.40
N LEU A 34 -32.22 7.20 -14.23
CA LEU A 34 -33.14 6.55 -13.27
C LEU A 34 -34.52 6.32 -13.92
N PRO A 35 -35.32 5.34 -13.45
CA PRO A 35 -36.72 5.22 -13.85
C PRO A 35 -37.53 6.49 -13.59
N GLY A 36 -38.50 6.79 -14.46
CA GLY A 36 -39.25 8.05 -14.42
C GLY A 36 -40.17 8.25 -13.20
N ALA A 37 -40.49 7.18 -12.46
CA ALA A 37 -41.18 7.25 -11.17
C ALA A 37 -40.19 7.64 -10.06
N ASP A 38 -39.05 6.94 -9.98
CA ASP A 38 -38.00 7.17 -8.97
C ASP A 38 -37.39 8.57 -9.09
N ARG A 39 -37.08 9.02 -10.31
CA ARG A 39 -36.53 10.37 -10.56
C ARG A 39 -37.45 11.47 -10.05
N ARG A 40 -38.78 11.30 -10.18
CA ARG A 40 -39.77 12.27 -9.67
C ARG A 40 -39.82 12.25 -8.16
N THR A 41 -39.89 11.06 -7.55
CA THR A 41 -39.89 10.90 -6.09
C THR A 41 -38.64 11.49 -5.45
N ILE A 42 -37.46 11.15 -5.97
CA ILE A 42 -36.18 11.68 -5.48
C ILE A 42 -36.14 13.19 -5.65
N GLY A 43 -36.55 13.72 -6.81
CA GLY A 43 -36.63 15.16 -7.06
C GLY A 43 -37.43 15.92 -5.99
N HIS A 44 -38.55 15.35 -5.54
CA HIS A 44 -39.34 15.89 -4.43
C HIS A 44 -38.58 15.80 -3.09
N THR A 45 -38.01 14.64 -2.75
CA THR A 45 -37.27 14.43 -1.51
C THR A 45 -36.04 15.33 -1.38
N THR A 46 -35.28 15.55 -2.47
CA THR A 46 -34.16 16.51 -2.51
C THR A 46 -34.55 17.96 -2.24
N ALA A 47 -35.78 18.35 -2.61
CA ALA A 47 -36.27 19.70 -2.35
C ALA A 47 -36.69 19.88 -0.88
N GLU A 48 -37.02 18.78 -0.19
CA GLU A 48 -37.46 18.74 1.21
C GLU A 48 -36.29 18.53 2.19
N LEU A 49 -35.25 17.80 1.78
CA LEU A 49 -34.02 17.61 2.54
C LEU A 49 -32.98 18.66 2.12
N GLY A 50 -32.62 19.55 3.05
CA GLY A 50 -31.44 20.40 2.87
C GLY A 50 -30.16 19.55 2.71
N VAL A 51 -29.09 20.14 2.18
CA VAL A 51 -27.78 19.56 1.81
C VAL A 51 -27.00 18.84 2.96
N ARG A 52 -27.64 18.52 4.09
CA ARG A 52 -27.04 17.73 5.16
C ARG A 52 -28.06 16.83 5.85
N GLY A 53 -27.82 15.52 5.79
CA GLY A 53 -27.99 14.63 6.93
C GLY A 53 -29.41 14.15 7.24
N LEU A 54 -29.68 12.87 6.94
CA LEU A 54 -30.77 11.96 7.35
C LEU A 54 -31.74 11.56 6.20
N GLU A 55 -31.64 10.26 5.85
CA GLU A 55 -32.43 9.45 4.88
C GLU A 55 -32.52 10.01 3.44
N GLY A 56 -31.81 9.39 2.48
CA GLY A 56 -31.84 9.80 1.06
C GLY A 56 -30.98 11.03 0.74
N GLU A 57 -29.73 11.03 1.19
CA GLU A 57 -28.88 12.23 1.20
C GLU A 57 -28.23 12.58 -0.15
N VAL A 58 -28.29 13.88 -0.49
CA VAL A 58 -27.38 14.50 -1.47
C VAL A 58 -26.21 15.12 -0.73
N LEU A 59 -25.03 14.59 -0.99
CA LEU A 59 -23.77 15.05 -0.44
C LEU A 59 -23.12 15.99 -1.43
N VAL A 60 -23.26 17.28 -1.15
CA VAL A 60 -22.72 18.37 -1.97
C VAL A 60 -21.44 18.90 -1.33
N THR A 61 -20.41 19.13 -2.13
CA THR A 61 -19.19 19.85 -1.68
C THR A 61 -18.69 20.79 -2.77
N GLU A 62 -18.03 21.87 -2.36
CA GLU A 62 -17.59 22.96 -3.25
C GLU A 62 -16.50 22.48 -4.25
N GLU A 63 -15.55 21.64 -3.81
CA GLU A 63 -14.50 21.06 -4.67
C GLU A 63 -14.04 19.66 -4.19
N PHE A 64 -13.91 18.69 -5.10
CA PHE A 64 -13.30 17.38 -4.81
C PHE A 64 -11.82 17.35 -5.19
N THR A 65 -10.98 16.97 -4.23
CA THR A 65 -9.69 16.33 -4.51
C THR A 65 -9.89 14.82 -4.44
N VAL A 66 -8.98 14.03 -5.01
CA VAL A 66 -9.01 12.57 -4.81
C VAL A 66 -9.07 12.25 -3.31
N HIS A 67 -8.28 12.94 -2.49
CA HIS A 67 -8.25 12.71 -1.05
C HIS A 67 -9.59 13.01 -0.35
N SER A 68 -10.24 14.15 -0.63
CA SER A 68 -11.52 14.50 0.00
C SER A 68 -12.66 13.58 -0.46
N LEU A 69 -12.65 13.16 -1.72
CA LEU A 69 -13.60 12.19 -2.27
C LEU A 69 -13.51 10.84 -1.53
N ARG A 70 -12.31 10.28 -1.37
CA ARG A 70 -12.11 9.02 -0.62
C ARG A 70 -12.64 9.12 0.82
N LYS A 71 -12.35 10.24 1.51
CA LYS A 71 -12.82 10.50 2.88
C LYS A 71 -14.34 10.62 2.96
N LEU A 72 -14.98 11.23 1.95
CA LEU A 72 -16.42 11.32 1.88
C LEU A 72 -17.05 9.94 1.73
N LEU A 73 -16.61 9.16 0.74
CA LEU A 73 -17.20 7.84 0.43
C LEU A 73 -17.07 6.84 1.58
N ARG A 74 -15.97 6.89 2.35
CA ARG A 74 -15.85 6.10 3.58
C ARG A 74 -16.88 6.50 4.63
N ARG A 75 -17.11 7.80 4.82
CA ARG A 75 -18.15 8.30 5.74
C ARG A 75 -19.55 7.90 5.30
N VAL A 76 -19.83 7.89 3.99
CA VAL A 76 -21.09 7.38 3.44
C VAL A 76 -21.31 5.95 3.87
N LEU A 77 -20.33 5.07 3.67
CA LEU A 77 -20.47 3.65 4.00
C LEU A 77 -20.46 3.40 5.52
N GLU A 78 -19.72 4.18 6.30
CA GLU A 78 -19.84 4.16 7.76
C GLU A 78 -21.24 4.55 8.23
N GLN A 79 -21.86 5.56 7.60
CA GLN A 79 -23.20 6.03 7.96
C GLN A 79 -24.27 5.01 7.53
N ALA A 80 -24.19 4.49 6.31
CA ALA A 80 -25.06 3.43 5.83
C ALA A 80 -25.05 2.20 6.76
N GLY A 81 -23.85 1.79 7.18
CA GLY A 81 -23.70 0.71 8.16
C GLY A 81 -24.32 1.02 9.53
N ARG A 82 -24.27 2.28 10.01
CA ARG A 82 -24.93 2.70 11.26
C ARG A 82 -26.45 2.73 11.14
N ASN A 83 -26.96 3.11 9.97
CA ASN A 83 -28.38 3.13 9.65
C ASN A 83 -28.94 1.71 9.44
N ARG A 84 -28.07 0.70 9.33
CA ARG A 84 -28.41 -0.70 8.99
C ARG A 84 -29.05 -0.81 7.61
N GLU A 85 -28.55 -0.02 6.67
CA GLU A 85 -28.88 -0.15 5.26
C GLU A 85 -28.15 -1.38 4.69
N TYR A 86 -28.89 -2.26 4.03
CA TYR A 86 -28.41 -3.49 3.43
C TYR A 86 -28.09 -3.29 1.94
N GLN A 87 -28.96 -2.58 1.22
CA GLN A 87 -28.85 -2.33 -0.22
C GLN A 87 -28.89 -0.82 -0.47
N ILE A 88 -27.73 -0.22 -0.74
CA ILE A 88 -27.67 1.21 -1.08
C ILE A 88 -27.36 1.39 -2.56
N ALA A 89 -27.73 2.53 -3.10
CA ALA A 89 -27.24 2.98 -4.38
C ALA A 89 -26.43 4.26 -4.27
N VAL A 90 -25.47 4.42 -5.18
CA VAL A 90 -24.63 5.61 -5.24
C VAL A 90 -24.57 6.11 -6.68
N ALA A 91 -24.92 7.38 -6.87
CA ALA A 91 -24.61 8.09 -8.10
C ALA A 91 -23.38 8.98 -7.90
N LEU A 92 -22.44 8.89 -8.85
CA LEU A 92 -21.13 9.51 -8.76
C LEU A 92 -20.83 10.38 -9.99
N PRO A 93 -21.59 11.46 -10.29
CA PRO A 93 -21.23 12.47 -11.28
C PRO A 93 -20.05 13.35 -10.80
N VAL A 94 -19.04 12.73 -10.18
CA VAL A 94 -17.96 13.43 -9.50
C VAL A 94 -16.83 13.78 -10.46
N VAL A 95 -16.44 15.05 -10.44
CA VAL A 95 -15.18 15.53 -11.02
C VAL A 95 -14.25 15.84 -9.86
N ALA A 96 -13.03 15.29 -9.88
CA ALA A 96 -12.00 15.63 -8.92
C ALA A 96 -10.91 16.45 -9.61
N ARG A 97 -10.52 17.58 -9.03
CA ARG A 97 -9.61 18.57 -9.65
C ARG A 97 -8.26 18.00 -10.09
N ASP A 98 -7.79 16.98 -9.40
CA ASP A 98 -6.45 16.41 -9.60
C ASP A 98 -6.39 15.30 -10.66
N VAL A 99 -7.53 14.90 -11.24
CA VAL A 99 -7.63 13.77 -12.18
C VAL A 99 -8.71 13.99 -13.25
N ALA A 100 -8.64 13.26 -14.36
CA ALA A 100 -9.72 13.25 -15.34
C ALA A 100 -11.03 12.65 -14.76
N PRO A 101 -12.21 13.02 -15.27
CA PRO A 101 -13.50 12.51 -14.77
C PRO A 101 -13.59 10.98 -14.66
N ASP A 102 -13.17 10.24 -15.69
CA ASP A 102 -13.18 8.77 -15.68
C ASP A 102 -12.29 8.19 -14.58
N GLN A 103 -11.17 8.86 -14.29
CA GLN A 103 -10.27 8.46 -13.22
C GLN A 103 -10.85 8.79 -11.83
N ALA A 104 -11.54 9.93 -11.67
CA ALA A 104 -12.28 10.23 -10.45
C ALA A 104 -13.36 9.18 -10.17
N ARG A 105 -14.12 8.77 -11.21
CA ARG A 105 -15.12 7.69 -11.15
C ARG A 105 -14.47 6.37 -10.73
N ALA A 106 -13.36 5.98 -11.35
CA ALA A 106 -12.64 4.74 -11.00
C ALA A 106 -12.13 4.73 -9.54
N VAL A 107 -11.60 5.86 -9.06
CA VAL A 107 -11.14 6.02 -7.68
C VAL A 107 -12.31 5.91 -6.70
N ALA A 108 -13.44 6.54 -7.00
CA ALA A 108 -14.63 6.48 -6.16
C ALA A 108 -15.13 5.04 -5.98
N LEU A 109 -15.30 4.31 -7.08
CA LEU A 109 -15.72 2.91 -7.05
C LEU A 109 -14.72 2.03 -6.29
N GLY A 110 -13.43 2.26 -6.51
CA GLY A 110 -12.37 1.54 -5.79
C GLY A 110 -12.30 1.85 -4.29
N GLU A 111 -12.84 2.98 -3.82
CA GLU A 111 -12.99 3.22 -2.38
C GLU A 111 -14.25 2.61 -1.81
N LEU A 112 -15.36 2.68 -2.53
CA LEU A 112 -16.61 2.05 -2.11
C LEU A 112 -16.40 0.55 -1.91
N ALA A 113 -15.71 -0.11 -2.85
CA ALA A 113 -15.40 -1.54 -2.78
C ALA A 113 -14.58 -1.95 -1.54
N LEU A 114 -13.86 -1.02 -0.90
CA LEU A 114 -12.99 -1.31 0.24
C LEU A 114 -13.62 -1.06 1.62
N ALA A 115 -14.80 -0.44 1.69
CA ALA A 115 -15.27 0.10 2.96
C ALA A 115 -15.89 -0.96 3.90
N ASP A 116 -16.35 -2.08 3.35
CA ASP A 116 -16.78 -3.25 4.12
C ASP A 116 -15.60 -4.10 4.61
N TYR A 117 -14.34 -3.71 4.31
CA TYR A 117 -13.18 -4.42 4.83
C TYR A 117 -13.21 -4.50 6.35
N ARG A 118 -13.11 -5.73 6.87
CA ARG A 118 -12.97 -6.04 8.29
C ARG A 118 -11.91 -7.12 8.45
N PHE A 119 -11.13 -7.02 9.52
CA PHE A 119 -10.19 -8.05 9.91
C PHE A 119 -10.67 -8.75 11.18
N ASP A 120 -11.50 -9.77 11.00
CA ASP A 120 -12.16 -10.53 12.06
C ASP A 120 -11.71 -12.00 12.13
N ARG A 121 -10.69 -12.39 11.36
CA ARG A 121 -10.11 -13.75 11.28
C ARG A 121 -9.86 -14.42 12.63
N PHE A 122 -9.54 -13.64 13.67
CA PHE A 122 -9.24 -14.16 15.02
C PHE A 122 -10.36 -13.90 16.04
N ARG A 123 -11.51 -13.37 15.62
CA ARG A 123 -12.69 -13.21 16.48
C ARG A 123 -13.52 -14.49 16.48
N SER A 124 -13.94 -14.94 17.66
CA SER A 124 -14.84 -16.09 17.79
C SER A 124 -16.28 -15.79 17.37
N ARG A 125 -16.64 -14.50 17.32
CA ARG A 125 -17.92 -14.01 16.80
C ARG A 125 -17.63 -12.82 15.87
N PRO A 126 -17.95 -12.94 14.58
CA PRO A 126 -17.90 -11.82 13.65
C PRO A 126 -18.81 -10.69 14.13
N ASP A 127 -18.43 -9.45 13.82
CA ASP A 127 -19.29 -8.30 14.09
C ASP A 127 -20.24 -8.09 12.91
N GLU A 128 -21.49 -8.52 13.07
CA GLU A 128 -22.52 -8.46 12.02
C GLU A 128 -23.18 -7.08 11.92
N ALA A 129 -22.97 -6.18 12.90
CA ALA A 129 -23.85 -5.03 13.14
C ALA A 129 -23.66 -3.83 12.21
N THR A 130 -22.76 -3.88 11.22
CA THR A 130 -22.35 -2.71 10.41
C THR A 130 -22.10 -3.01 8.93
N LYS A 131 -22.78 -4.01 8.36
CA LYS A 131 -22.50 -4.47 6.99
C LYS A 131 -23.56 -3.99 6.00
N VAL A 132 -23.11 -3.20 5.01
CA VAL A 132 -23.82 -2.98 3.76
C VAL A 132 -23.56 -4.20 2.88
N ASP A 133 -24.60 -4.85 2.37
CA ASP A 133 -24.48 -6.08 1.57
C ASP A 133 -24.23 -5.78 0.09
N ALA A 134 -24.78 -4.69 -0.43
CA ALA A 134 -24.46 -4.22 -1.78
C ALA A 134 -24.53 -2.69 -1.93
N VAL A 135 -23.68 -2.21 -2.83
CA VAL A 135 -23.59 -0.83 -3.30
C VAL A 135 -23.83 -0.83 -4.81
N HIS A 136 -25.02 -0.39 -5.21
CA HIS A 136 -25.43 -0.30 -6.61
C HIS A 136 -24.94 1.00 -7.24
N VAL A 137 -24.17 0.91 -8.32
CA VAL A 137 -23.66 2.08 -9.02
C VAL A 137 -24.67 2.54 -10.06
N VAL A 138 -25.16 3.77 -9.90
CA VAL A 138 -26.07 4.38 -10.87
C VAL A 138 -25.29 4.80 -12.13
N PRO A 139 -25.75 4.40 -13.34
CA PRO A 139 -25.16 4.87 -14.59
C PRO A 139 -25.32 6.37 -14.81
N LEU A 140 -24.30 7.00 -15.40
CA LEU A 140 -24.42 8.38 -15.89
C LEU A 140 -24.97 8.42 -17.33
N ALA A 141 -25.54 9.55 -17.72
CA ALA A 141 -26.07 9.77 -19.05
C ALA A 141 -24.97 9.63 -20.09
N GLY A 142 -25.20 8.79 -21.10
CA GLY A 142 -24.22 8.50 -22.15
C GLY A 142 -23.18 7.43 -21.78
N GLU A 143 -23.22 6.91 -20.56
CA GLU A 143 -22.41 5.75 -20.16
C GLU A 143 -23.11 4.45 -20.58
N ASP A 144 -22.39 3.57 -21.26
CA ASP A 144 -22.89 2.24 -21.58
C ASP A 144 -22.55 1.23 -20.47
N GLU A 145 -23.31 0.13 -20.43
CA GLU A 145 -23.15 -0.94 -19.43
C GLU A 145 -21.75 -1.56 -19.47
N SER A 146 -21.11 -1.61 -20.65
CA SER A 146 -19.79 -2.20 -20.84
C SER A 146 -18.69 -1.34 -20.18
N GLY A 147 -18.74 -0.02 -20.37
CA GLY A 147 -17.79 0.93 -19.80
C GLY A 147 -17.88 0.96 -18.28
N LEU A 148 -19.10 1.03 -17.74
CA LEU A 148 -19.31 0.99 -16.30
C LEU A 148 -18.92 -0.38 -15.71
N GLY A 149 -19.24 -1.48 -16.41
CA GLY A 149 -18.82 -2.83 -16.03
C GLY A 149 -17.30 -2.96 -15.93
N ALA A 150 -16.55 -2.38 -16.87
CA ALA A 150 -15.09 -2.37 -16.82
C ALA A 150 -14.54 -1.59 -15.60
N LEU A 151 -15.18 -0.48 -15.22
CA LEU A 151 -14.82 0.29 -14.03
C LEU A 151 -15.10 -0.48 -12.73
N VAL A 152 -16.23 -1.17 -12.65
CA VAL A 152 -16.58 -2.04 -11.50
C VAL A 152 -15.57 -3.19 -11.38
N GLU A 153 -15.22 -3.85 -12.47
CA GLU A 153 -14.19 -4.91 -12.48
C GLU A 153 -12.79 -4.39 -12.10
N ARG A 154 -12.48 -3.14 -12.43
CA ARG A 154 -11.25 -2.49 -11.95
C ARG A 154 -11.30 -2.25 -10.43
N ALA A 155 -12.44 -1.81 -9.91
CA ALA A 155 -12.64 -1.60 -8.48
C ALA A 155 -12.54 -2.91 -7.68
N ARG A 156 -13.15 -4.00 -8.16
CA ARG A 156 -13.08 -5.34 -7.55
C ARG A 156 -11.65 -5.88 -7.46
N ARG A 157 -10.89 -5.76 -8.55
CA ARG A 157 -9.47 -6.14 -8.56
C ARG A 157 -8.65 -5.34 -7.56
N LEU A 158 -8.85 -4.02 -7.55
CA LEU A 158 -8.18 -3.15 -6.59
C LEU A 158 -8.53 -3.51 -5.14
N ASP A 159 -9.80 -3.80 -4.86
CA ASP A 159 -10.25 -4.25 -3.56
C ASP A 159 -9.50 -5.52 -3.12
N ALA A 160 -9.52 -6.57 -3.94
CA ALA A 160 -8.82 -7.82 -3.65
C ALA A 160 -7.33 -7.64 -3.33
N LEU A 161 -6.65 -6.73 -4.05
CA LEU A 161 -5.23 -6.45 -3.87
C LEU A 161 -4.93 -5.64 -2.60
N VAL A 162 -5.74 -4.62 -2.31
CA VAL A 162 -5.58 -3.82 -1.09
C VAL A 162 -5.95 -4.67 0.14
N ARG A 163 -7.02 -5.47 0.08
CA ARG A 163 -7.37 -6.43 1.14
C ARG A 163 -6.26 -7.39 1.42
N LEU A 164 -5.63 -7.95 0.39
CA LEU A 164 -4.48 -8.83 0.56
C LEU A 164 -3.37 -8.16 1.38
N ALA A 165 -3.02 -6.91 1.06
CA ALA A 165 -2.00 -6.17 1.80
C ALA A 165 -2.44 -5.87 3.24
N ARG A 166 -3.72 -5.54 3.45
CA ARG A 166 -4.29 -5.30 4.79
C ARG A 166 -4.34 -6.57 5.63
N ASP A 167 -4.74 -7.70 5.07
CA ASP A 167 -4.79 -8.99 5.75
C ASP A 167 -3.40 -9.36 6.25
N PHE A 168 -2.40 -9.26 5.37
CA PHE A 168 -1.00 -9.48 5.72
C PHE A 168 -0.55 -8.56 6.87
N GLY A 169 -0.76 -7.24 6.75
CA GLY A 169 -0.33 -6.28 7.79
C GLY A 169 -1.12 -6.35 9.11
N ASN A 170 -2.31 -6.97 9.12
CA ASN A 170 -3.12 -7.11 10.33
C ASN A 170 -2.87 -8.42 11.09
N ARG A 171 -2.29 -9.43 10.45
CA ARG A 171 -1.98 -10.71 11.10
C ARG A 171 -0.90 -10.53 12.18
N PRO A 172 -1.06 -11.19 13.34
CA PRO A 172 -0.07 -11.11 14.40
C PRO A 172 1.19 -11.90 14.05
N GLY A 173 2.33 -11.52 14.64
CA GLY A 173 3.64 -12.13 14.33
C GLY A 173 3.70 -13.64 14.58
N ASN A 174 2.89 -14.16 15.51
CA ASN A 174 2.81 -15.60 15.77
C ASN A 174 2.05 -16.41 14.70
N ASP A 175 1.31 -15.75 13.79
CA ASP A 175 0.54 -16.39 12.71
C ASP A 175 1.16 -16.11 11.33
N LEU A 176 1.76 -14.93 11.12
CA LEU A 176 2.47 -14.58 9.89
C LEU A 176 3.98 -14.43 10.13
N THR A 177 4.68 -15.56 10.29
CA THR A 177 6.15 -15.63 10.40
C THR A 177 6.80 -15.54 9.01
N PRO A 178 8.14 -15.38 8.90
CA PRO A 178 8.82 -15.41 7.61
C PRO A 178 8.54 -16.68 6.80
N GLU A 179 8.39 -17.83 7.46
CA GLU A 179 8.06 -19.11 6.82
C GLU A 179 6.61 -19.18 6.33
N THR A 180 5.64 -18.78 7.17
CA THR A 180 4.23 -18.84 6.77
C THR A 180 3.94 -17.81 5.68
N PHE A 181 4.54 -16.62 5.77
CA PHE A 181 4.52 -15.62 4.70
C PHE A 181 5.05 -16.24 3.39
N ALA A 182 6.24 -16.85 3.41
CA ALA A 182 6.84 -17.46 2.23
C ALA A 182 5.99 -18.57 1.62
N THR A 183 5.42 -19.42 2.47
CA THR A 183 4.56 -20.54 2.06
C THR A 183 3.28 -20.05 1.39
N GLU A 184 2.61 -19.07 1.99
CA GLU A 184 1.36 -18.54 1.45
C GLU A 184 1.56 -17.78 0.14
N VAL A 185 2.64 -17.00 0.02
CA VAL A 185 2.98 -16.35 -1.25
C VAL A 185 3.31 -17.39 -2.31
N GLY A 186 4.07 -18.45 -1.97
CA GLY A 186 4.35 -19.55 -2.89
C GLY A 186 3.07 -20.22 -3.41
N ALA A 187 2.10 -20.48 -2.53
CA ALA A 187 0.80 -21.04 -2.89
C ALA A 187 -0.03 -20.08 -3.76
N MET A 188 -0.01 -18.78 -3.45
CA MET A 188 -0.76 -17.75 -4.18
C MET A 188 -0.36 -17.65 -5.65
N PHE A 189 0.93 -17.82 -5.96
CA PHE A 189 1.45 -17.73 -7.32
C PHE A 189 1.59 -19.10 -8.03
N ALA A 190 1.17 -20.18 -7.38
CA ALA A 190 1.23 -21.52 -7.97
C ALA A 190 0.45 -21.58 -9.29
N GLY A 191 1.10 -22.04 -10.36
CA GLY A 191 0.49 -22.10 -11.70
C GLY A 191 0.41 -20.77 -12.45
N SER A 192 0.84 -19.65 -11.85
CA SER A 192 0.89 -18.35 -12.52
C SER A 192 2.15 -18.17 -13.39
N ALA A 193 2.20 -17.08 -14.15
CA ALA A 193 3.40 -16.69 -14.91
C ALA A 193 4.51 -16.07 -14.05
N VAL A 194 4.25 -15.78 -12.76
CA VAL A 194 5.24 -15.26 -11.82
C VAL A 194 5.97 -16.43 -11.18
N ARG A 195 7.29 -16.51 -11.39
CA ARG A 195 8.13 -17.51 -10.74
C ARG A 195 8.45 -17.07 -9.31
N VAL A 196 8.11 -17.90 -8.33
CA VAL A 196 8.50 -17.70 -6.93
C VAL A 196 9.74 -18.52 -6.62
N THR A 197 10.76 -17.87 -6.06
CA THR A 197 11.93 -18.53 -5.45
C THR A 197 11.98 -18.16 -3.98
N VAL A 198 11.98 -19.16 -3.10
CA VAL A 198 12.18 -18.98 -1.66
C VAL A 198 13.64 -19.27 -1.34
N MET A 199 14.39 -18.28 -0.86
CA MET A 199 15.76 -18.42 -0.41
C MET A 199 15.78 -18.54 1.10
N GLY A 200 16.23 -19.69 1.63
CA GLY A 200 16.43 -19.90 3.07
C GLY A 200 17.84 -19.50 3.50
N ALA A 201 18.17 -19.73 4.78
CA ALA A 201 19.43 -19.29 5.37
C ALA A 201 20.68 -19.73 4.57
N LYS A 202 20.69 -20.96 4.04
CA LYS A 202 21.80 -21.49 3.23
C LYS A 202 21.96 -20.75 1.90
N GLU A 203 20.87 -20.47 1.21
CA GLU A 203 20.89 -19.71 -0.04
C GLU A 203 21.28 -18.26 0.22
N LEU A 204 20.80 -17.65 1.31
CA LEU A 204 21.17 -16.30 1.74
C LEU A 204 22.68 -16.21 2.01
N GLU A 205 23.25 -17.18 2.73
CA GLU A 205 24.68 -17.23 3.03
C GLU A 205 25.51 -17.37 1.76
N LYS A 206 25.10 -18.30 0.86
CA LYS A 206 25.75 -18.53 -0.43
C LYS A 206 25.77 -17.28 -1.31
N ASP A 207 24.67 -16.51 -1.33
CA ASP A 207 24.56 -15.29 -2.13
C ASP A 207 25.11 -14.04 -1.41
N GLY A 208 25.64 -14.17 -0.19
CA GLY A 208 26.27 -13.08 0.56
C GLY A 208 25.29 -12.09 1.20
N LEU A 209 24.03 -12.49 1.38
CA LEU A 209 22.94 -11.68 1.95
C LEU A 209 23.03 -11.64 3.49
N ARG A 210 24.15 -11.11 3.99
CA ARG A 210 24.54 -11.16 5.40
C ARG A 210 23.80 -10.16 6.29
N GLY A 211 23.31 -9.05 5.76
CA GLY A 211 22.41 -8.13 6.47
C GLY A 211 21.09 -8.79 6.84
N ILE A 212 20.48 -9.53 5.91
CA ILE A 212 19.26 -10.31 6.18
C ILE A 212 19.53 -11.36 7.27
N LEU A 213 20.61 -12.13 7.14
CA LEU A 213 21.02 -13.14 8.12
C LEU A 213 21.32 -12.52 9.50
N ALA A 214 22.03 -11.39 9.51
CA ALA A 214 22.44 -10.70 10.73
C ALA A 214 21.24 -10.19 11.52
N VAL A 215 20.20 -9.66 10.86
CA VAL A 215 18.98 -9.23 11.55
C VAL A 215 18.18 -10.43 12.06
N GLY A 216 17.95 -11.44 11.21
CA GLY A 216 17.07 -12.57 11.54
C GLY A 216 17.62 -13.56 12.56
N ARG A 217 18.95 -13.61 12.79
CA ARG A 217 19.59 -14.59 13.70
C ARG A 217 19.15 -14.47 15.17
N GLY A 218 18.46 -13.39 15.52
CA GLY A 218 17.87 -13.20 16.85
C GLY A 218 16.63 -14.07 17.11
N SER A 219 15.91 -14.47 16.07
CA SER A 219 14.69 -15.29 16.18
C SER A 219 14.96 -16.78 15.91
N VAL A 220 14.08 -17.62 16.43
CA VAL A 220 13.96 -19.04 16.03
C VAL A 220 13.31 -19.19 14.65
N GLN A 221 12.59 -18.17 14.18
CA GLN A 221 12.04 -18.12 12.83
C GLN A 221 13.16 -17.74 11.85
N GLU A 222 13.61 -18.70 11.05
CA GLU A 222 14.74 -18.48 10.15
C GLU A 222 14.45 -17.36 9.12
N PRO A 223 15.43 -16.50 8.84
CA PRO A 223 15.31 -15.47 7.82
C PRO A 223 15.15 -16.07 6.42
N ARG A 224 14.36 -15.39 5.58
CA ARG A 224 14.12 -15.79 4.18
C ARG A 224 14.21 -14.59 3.26
N MET A 225 14.43 -14.83 1.97
CA MET A 225 14.12 -13.84 0.94
C MET A 225 13.24 -14.48 -0.12
N LEU A 226 12.07 -13.89 -0.37
CA LEU A 226 11.28 -14.25 -1.54
C LEU A 226 11.74 -13.42 -2.74
N ARG A 227 11.85 -14.11 -3.87
CA ARG A 227 12.07 -13.50 -5.17
C ARG A 227 10.93 -13.89 -6.10
N LEU A 228 10.15 -12.90 -6.53
CA LEU A 228 9.01 -13.02 -7.43
C LEU A 228 9.42 -12.48 -8.80
N GLU A 229 9.49 -13.31 -9.84
CA GLU A 229 10.02 -12.91 -11.15
C GLU A 229 8.96 -13.07 -12.25
N TYR A 230 8.72 -12.00 -12.99
CA TYR A 230 7.93 -12.00 -14.20
C TYR A 230 8.69 -11.32 -15.34
N ARG A 231 8.58 -11.88 -16.55
CA ARG A 231 9.19 -11.31 -17.75
C ARG A 231 8.33 -11.55 -18.99
N ALA A 232 7.79 -10.49 -19.55
CA ALA A 232 7.18 -10.52 -20.87
C ALA A 232 8.22 -10.88 -21.96
N LYS A 233 7.75 -11.42 -23.10
CA LYS A 233 8.63 -11.78 -24.23
C LYS A 233 9.44 -10.59 -24.76
N LYS A 234 8.82 -9.41 -24.81
CA LYS A 234 9.42 -8.14 -25.23
C LYS A 234 9.11 -7.08 -24.16
N PRO A 235 9.90 -7.03 -23.06
CA PRO A 235 9.63 -6.11 -21.98
C PRO A 235 9.95 -4.67 -22.42
N ARG A 236 9.03 -3.73 -22.16
CA ARG A 236 9.18 -2.29 -22.41
C ARG A 236 10.04 -1.59 -21.36
N ALA A 237 10.02 -2.10 -20.13
CA ALA A 237 10.85 -1.62 -19.04
C ALA A 237 11.19 -2.77 -18.06
N ALA A 238 12.31 -2.62 -17.35
CA ALA A 238 12.71 -3.48 -16.24
C ALA A 238 12.57 -2.78 -14.88
N LEU A 239 11.60 -3.24 -14.07
CA LEU A 239 11.29 -2.73 -12.74
C LEU A 239 11.66 -3.77 -11.66
N VAL A 240 12.33 -3.33 -10.61
CA VAL A 240 12.46 -4.08 -9.36
C VAL A 240 11.68 -3.37 -8.26
N LEU A 241 10.85 -4.12 -7.55
CA LEU A 241 10.13 -3.67 -6.37
C LEU A 241 10.74 -4.36 -5.14
N VAL A 242 11.11 -3.60 -4.11
CA VAL A 242 11.70 -4.15 -2.88
C VAL A 242 10.81 -3.79 -1.69
N GLY A 243 10.35 -4.78 -0.94
CA GLY A 243 9.46 -4.54 0.20
C GLY A 243 10.10 -4.99 1.51
N LYS A 244 10.20 -4.08 2.49
CA LYS A 244 10.62 -4.45 3.86
C LYS A 244 9.63 -5.47 4.43
N GLY A 245 10.14 -6.62 4.86
CA GLY A 245 9.35 -7.75 5.37
C GLY A 245 9.72 -8.15 6.80
N VAL A 246 9.81 -7.20 7.72
CA VAL A 246 10.03 -7.55 9.14
C VAL A 246 8.69 -7.98 9.72
N THR A 247 8.48 -9.28 9.91
CA THR A 247 7.18 -9.82 10.35
C THR A 247 6.87 -9.50 11.82
N PHE A 248 7.92 -9.24 12.60
CA PHE A 248 7.81 -8.62 13.92
C PHE A 248 9.12 -7.93 14.29
N ASP A 249 9.02 -6.70 14.80
CA ASP A 249 10.17 -5.89 15.21
C ASP A 249 10.10 -5.50 16.69
N ALA A 250 10.91 -6.17 17.52
CA ALA A 250 11.13 -5.76 18.91
C ALA A 250 12.32 -4.79 19.05
N GLY A 251 13.07 -4.55 17.97
CA GLY A 251 14.30 -3.75 17.94
C GLY A 251 15.59 -4.53 18.22
N GLY A 252 15.50 -5.84 18.47
CA GLY A 252 16.68 -6.66 18.83
C GLY A 252 17.25 -6.29 20.21
N ILE A 253 18.58 -6.21 20.33
CA ILE A 253 19.25 -5.82 21.59
C ILE A 253 18.96 -4.36 21.97
N SER A 254 18.83 -3.49 20.97
CA SER A 254 18.30 -2.12 21.09
C SER A 254 16.77 -2.14 21.25
N LEU A 255 16.31 -2.80 22.31
CA LEU A 255 14.90 -3.13 22.54
C LEU A 255 13.99 -1.89 22.53
N LYS A 256 12.89 -1.96 21.77
CA LYS A 256 11.84 -0.94 21.78
C LYS A 256 11.13 -0.87 23.15
N PRO A 257 10.59 0.31 23.53
CA PRO A 257 9.66 0.39 24.64
C PRO A 257 8.43 -0.52 24.44
N ALA A 258 7.83 -0.98 25.54
CA ALA A 258 6.67 -1.87 25.47
C ALA A 258 5.42 -1.20 24.85
N ALA A 259 5.28 0.12 25.00
CA ALA A 259 4.21 0.87 24.38
C ALA A 259 4.29 0.76 22.86
N GLU A 260 3.17 0.43 22.21
CA GLU A 260 3.05 0.31 20.74
C GLU A 260 3.88 -0.81 20.10
N MET A 261 4.67 -1.58 20.84
CA MET A 261 5.43 -2.73 20.31
C MET A 261 4.52 -3.78 19.67
N ALA A 262 3.30 -3.97 20.20
CA ALA A 262 2.31 -4.88 19.62
C ALA A 262 1.89 -4.49 18.20
N GLU A 263 2.05 -3.21 17.83
CA GLU A 263 1.76 -2.74 16.48
C GLU A 263 2.83 -3.21 15.49
N MET A 264 4.07 -3.50 15.92
CA MET A 264 5.20 -3.86 15.05
C MET A 264 5.02 -5.15 14.23
N LYS A 265 3.89 -5.84 14.37
CA LYS A 265 3.41 -6.83 13.38
C LYS A 265 3.20 -6.24 11.97
N HIS A 266 2.99 -4.93 11.84
CA HIS A 266 2.82 -4.26 10.54
C HIS A 266 4.14 -3.89 9.86
N ASP A 267 5.29 -4.23 10.45
CA ASP A 267 6.62 -3.82 9.96
C ASP A 267 7.08 -4.57 8.68
N MET A 268 6.13 -5.28 8.08
CA MET A 268 6.18 -6.01 6.82
C MET A 268 5.22 -5.45 5.76
N ALA A 269 4.60 -4.29 6.01
CA ALA A 269 3.62 -3.69 5.11
C ALA A 269 4.20 -3.37 3.72
N GLY A 270 5.49 -3.04 3.66
CA GLY A 270 6.21 -2.85 2.39
C GLY A 270 6.23 -4.14 1.56
N ALA A 271 6.57 -5.27 2.18
CA ALA A 271 6.51 -6.58 1.54
C ALA A 271 5.09 -6.95 1.11
N ALA A 272 4.09 -6.68 1.94
CA ALA A 272 2.68 -6.93 1.62
C ALA A 272 2.21 -6.15 0.37
N ALA A 273 2.59 -4.87 0.26
CA ALA A 273 2.27 -4.05 -0.90
C ALA A 273 2.93 -4.57 -2.19
N VAL A 274 4.18 -5.05 -2.10
CA VAL A 274 4.89 -5.64 -3.26
C VAL A 274 4.27 -6.97 -3.67
N VAL A 275 3.84 -7.82 -2.74
CA VAL A 275 3.09 -9.06 -3.05
C VAL A 275 1.82 -8.74 -3.83
N ALA A 276 1.03 -7.75 -3.38
CA ALA A 276 -0.17 -7.30 -4.08
C ALA A 276 0.15 -6.75 -5.48
N ALA A 277 1.20 -5.94 -5.63
CA ALA A 277 1.63 -5.47 -6.94
C ALA A 277 2.02 -6.63 -7.88
N MET A 278 2.75 -7.64 -7.37
CA MET A 278 3.12 -8.83 -8.15
C MET A 278 1.91 -9.70 -8.51
N ARG A 279 0.88 -9.74 -7.65
CA ARG A 279 -0.40 -10.40 -7.97
C ARG A 279 -1.10 -9.70 -9.13
N ALA A 280 -1.13 -8.36 -9.14
CA ALA A 280 -1.63 -7.61 -10.29
C ALA A 280 -0.85 -7.91 -11.58
N VAL A 281 0.48 -8.08 -11.49
CA VAL A 281 1.32 -8.50 -12.63
C VAL A 281 0.95 -9.89 -13.12
N ALA A 282 0.73 -10.85 -12.22
CA ALA A 282 0.32 -12.21 -12.57
C ALA A 282 -1.04 -12.25 -13.29
N GLU A 283 -1.97 -11.39 -12.89
CA GLU A 283 -3.31 -11.29 -13.45
C GLU A 283 -3.33 -10.54 -14.80
N LYS A 284 -2.56 -9.45 -14.94
CA LYS A 284 -2.58 -8.59 -16.14
C LYS A 284 -1.55 -8.98 -17.21
N LEU A 285 -0.48 -9.67 -16.83
CA LEU A 285 0.65 -10.01 -17.71
C LEU A 285 1.16 -8.81 -18.53
N PRO A 286 1.52 -7.68 -17.88
CA PRO A 286 1.90 -6.46 -18.57
C PRO A 286 3.15 -6.70 -19.45
N PRO A 287 3.42 -5.87 -20.47
CA PRO A 287 4.59 -5.97 -21.33
C PRO A 287 5.87 -5.49 -20.61
N LEU A 288 6.14 -5.98 -19.41
CA LEU A 288 7.21 -5.53 -18.52
C LEU A 288 8.09 -6.71 -18.07
N LYS A 289 9.27 -6.39 -17.55
CA LYS A 289 10.02 -7.27 -16.66
C LYS A 289 9.87 -6.72 -15.25
N VAL A 290 9.27 -7.50 -14.34
CA VAL A 290 9.03 -7.07 -12.96
C VAL A 290 9.61 -8.11 -12.01
N VAL A 291 10.43 -7.67 -11.05
CA VAL A 291 10.98 -8.51 -9.99
C VAL A 291 10.59 -7.94 -8.64
N GLY A 292 9.92 -8.74 -7.80
CA GLY A 292 9.68 -8.44 -6.39
C GLY A 292 10.74 -9.10 -5.51
N LEU A 293 11.42 -8.33 -4.64
CA LEU A 293 12.35 -8.83 -3.63
C LEU A 293 11.79 -8.54 -2.24
N LEU A 294 11.59 -9.58 -1.44
CA LEU A 294 10.97 -9.50 -0.12
C LEU A 294 11.91 -10.16 0.90
N PRO A 295 12.87 -9.43 1.47
CA PRO A 295 13.60 -9.90 2.63
C PRO A 295 12.66 -10.04 3.84
N LEU A 296 12.55 -11.25 4.39
CA LEU A 296 11.64 -11.61 5.47
C LEU A 296 12.42 -12.03 6.73
N VAL A 297 12.17 -11.35 7.86
CA VAL A 297 12.86 -11.62 9.14
C VAL A 297 11.94 -11.32 10.32
N GLU A 298 12.30 -11.83 11.51
CA GLU A 298 11.90 -11.26 12.79
C GLU A 298 13.12 -10.64 13.47
N ASN A 299 12.97 -9.44 14.04
CA ASN A 299 14.04 -8.76 14.78
C ASN A 299 13.77 -8.86 16.29
N LEU A 300 14.33 -9.89 16.93
CA LEU A 300 14.11 -10.22 18.34
C LEU A 300 15.41 -10.21 19.16
N PRO A 301 15.36 -9.80 20.44
CA PRO A 301 16.48 -10.00 21.36
C PRO A 301 16.66 -11.49 21.67
N SER A 302 17.90 -11.97 21.63
CA SER A 302 18.26 -13.31 22.09
C SER A 302 19.78 -13.43 22.29
N GLY A 303 20.25 -14.58 22.78
CA GLY A 303 21.68 -14.86 22.93
C GLY A 303 22.46 -14.90 21.60
N SER A 304 21.77 -15.08 20.47
CA SER A 304 22.36 -15.08 19.12
C SER A 304 22.16 -13.76 18.37
N ALA A 305 21.43 -12.79 18.94
CA ALA A 305 21.02 -11.59 18.24
C ALA A 305 22.18 -10.73 17.71
N LEU A 306 21.88 -9.90 16.73
CA LEU A 306 22.74 -8.79 16.32
C LEU A 306 23.01 -7.88 17.52
N LYS A 307 24.24 -7.37 17.64
CA LYS A 307 24.63 -6.49 18.75
C LYS A 307 25.09 -5.14 18.21
N PRO A 308 24.83 -4.04 18.93
CA PRO A 308 25.55 -2.80 18.71
C PRO A 308 27.08 -3.03 18.74
N GLY A 309 27.79 -2.49 17.75
CA GLY A 309 29.22 -2.69 17.51
C GLY A 309 29.58 -3.84 16.55
N ASP A 310 28.63 -4.71 16.19
CA ASP A 310 28.88 -5.74 15.17
C ASP A 310 29.08 -5.08 13.78
N ILE A 311 29.97 -5.63 12.95
CA ILE A 311 30.18 -5.18 11.57
C ILE A 311 29.68 -6.25 10.60
N VAL A 312 28.84 -5.85 9.64
CA VAL A 312 28.25 -6.73 8.62
C VAL A 312 28.80 -6.34 7.25
N THR A 313 29.26 -7.31 6.47
CA THR A 313 29.64 -7.10 5.06
C THR A 313 28.45 -7.39 4.16
N MET A 314 27.98 -6.39 3.43
CA MET A 314 26.82 -6.47 2.54
C MET A 314 27.17 -7.10 1.19
N VAL A 315 26.16 -7.44 0.38
CA VAL A 315 26.33 -8.07 -0.95
C VAL A 315 27.30 -7.34 -1.88
N ASN A 316 27.31 -5.99 -1.86
CA ASN A 316 28.20 -5.19 -2.71
C ASN A 316 29.61 -4.97 -2.12
N GLY A 317 29.95 -5.66 -1.02
CA GLY A 317 31.23 -5.55 -0.33
C GLY A 317 31.31 -4.41 0.70
N THR A 318 30.33 -3.51 0.76
CA THR A 318 30.30 -2.43 1.77
C THR A 318 30.20 -3.03 3.17
N THR A 319 31.03 -2.56 4.09
CA THR A 319 30.97 -2.91 5.51
C THR A 319 30.11 -1.91 6.29
N VAL A 320 29.22 -2.43 7.14
CA VAL A 320 28.28 -1.64 7.93
C VAL A 320 28.48 -1.94 9.41
N GLU A 321 28.90 -0.94 10.18
CA GLU A 321 28.85 -0.98 11.64
C GLU A 321 27.41 -0.83 12.11
N VAL A 322 26.94 -1.77 12.93
CA VAL A 322 25.60 -1.72 13.50
C VAL A 322 25.71 -0.99 14.84
N ASP A 323 25.29 0.27 14.92
CA ASP A 323 25.28 1.02 16.19
C ASP A 323 23.91 0.97 16.90
N ASN A 324 22.85 0.63 16.16
CA ASN A 324 21.51 0.42 16.70
C ASN A 324 20.81 -0.73 15.97
N THR A 325 20.40 -1.78 16.70
CA THR A 325 19.74 -2.95 16.11
C THR A 325 18.25 -2.74 15.80
N ASP A 326 17.68 -1.60 16.21
CA ASP A 326 16.34 -1.11 15.84
C ASP A 326 16.35 -0.30 14.53
N ALA A 327 17.52 -0.20 13.90
CA ALA A 327 17.69 0.29 12.54
C ALA A 327 17.99 -0.90 11.60
N GLU A 328 17.21 -1.97 11.74
CA GLU A 328 17.33 -3.25 11.05
C GLU A 328 16.81 -3.20 9.62
N GLY A 329 15.68 -2.51 9.38
CA GLY A 329 14.97 -2.50 8.11
C GLY A 329 15.84 -2.10 6.94
N ARG A 330 16.76 -1.14 7.16
CA ARG A 330 17.70 -0.70 6.14
C ARG A 330 18.79 -1.73 5.82
N LEU A 331 19.18 -2.58 6.78
CA LEU A 331 20.18 -3.63 6.56
C LEU A 331 19.65 -4.68 5.59
N LEU A 332 18.46 -5.21 5.84
CA LEU A 332 17.85 -6.20 4.96
C LEU A 332 17.45 -5.61 3.58
N LEU A 333 17.02 -4.35 3.53
CA LEU A 333 16.78 -3.66 2.26
C LEU A 333 18.09 -3.43 1.50
N ALA A 334 19.17 -3.02 2.15
CA ALA A 334 20.46 -2.81 1.49
C ALA A 334 20.97 -4.07 0.79
N ASP A 335 20.83 -5.24 1.42
CA ASP A 335 21.12 -6.52 0.80
C ASP A 335 20.23 -6.79 -0.43
N ALA A 336 18.92 -6.62 -0.30
CA ALA A 336 17.99 -6.83 -1.41
C ALA A 336 18.22 -5.85 -2.57
N MET A 337 18.52 -4.58 -2.27
CA MET A 337 18.84 -3.53 -3.25
C MET A 337 20.15 -3.82 -3.98
N ALA A 338 21.20 -4.22 -3.26
CA ALA A 338 22.46 -4.62 -3.88
C ALA A 338 22.28 -5.90 -4.73
N TYR A 339 21.50 -6.86 -4.25
CA TYR A 339 21.14 -8.07 -5.00
C TYR A 339 20.35 -7.77 -6.27
N ALA A 340 19.55 -6.69 -6.27
CA ALA A 340 18.75 -6.26 -7.42
C ALA A 340 19.58 -6.01 -8.69
N ALA A 341 20.86 -5.67 -8.55
CA ALA A 341 21.78 -5.45 -9.68
C ALA A 341 21.83 -6.64 -10.64
N ARG A 342 21.64 -7.88 -10.15
CA ARG A 342 21.60 -9.11 -10.96
C ARG A 342 20.48 -9.09 -12.00
N PHE A 343 19.42 -8.32 -11.78
CA PHE A 343 18.29 -8.21 -12.69
C PHE A 343 18.42 -7.06 -13.69
N HIS A 344 19.51 -6.29 -13.66
CA HIS A 344 19.74 -5.15 -14.55
C HIS A 344 18.51 -4.21 -14.62
N PRO A 345 18.02 -3.70 -13.48
CA PRO A 345 16.83 -2.85 -13.47
C PRO A 345 17.09 -1.48 -14.09
N GLU A 346 16.07 -0.94 -14.75
CA GLU A 346 16.01 0.47 -15.13
C GLU A 346 15.44 1.33 -13.98
N ILE A 347 14.52 0.74 -13.21
CA ILE A 347 13.83 1.38 -12.10
C ILE A 347 13.88 0.43 -10.89
N VAL A 348 14.19 0.97 -9.73
CA VAL A 348 14.02 0.29 -8.44
C VAL A 348 13.14 1.15 -7.55
N VAL A 349 12.05 0.58 -7.02
CA VAL A 349 11.22 1.24 -6.01
C VAL A 349 11.18 0.38 -4.76
N ASP A 350 11.61 0.93 -3.63
CA ASP A 350 11.50 0.24 -2.35
C ASP A 350 10.46 0.88 -1.43
N LEU A 351 9.77 0.04 -0.65
CA LEU A 351 8.71 0.44 0.28
C LEU A 351 9.01 -0.14 1.64
N ALA A 352 9.03 0.71 2.65
CA ALA A 352 9.39 0.29 3.99
C ALA A 352 8.75 1.14 5.08
N THR A 353 8.25 0.48 6.12
CA THR A 353 7.98 1.09 7.43
C THR A 353 9.33 1.36 8.10
N LEU A 354 10.06 2.38 7.64
CA LEU A 354 11.49 2.47 7.90
C LEU A 354 11.84 3.33 9.11
N THR A 355 11.17 4.47 9.28
CA THR A 355 11.56 5.40 10.35
C THR A 355 10.39 6.00 11.12
N GLY A 356 10.52 6.02 12.45
CA GLY A 356 9.67 6.86 13.30
C GLY A 356 9.83 8.36 12.98
N ALA A 357 10.98 8.78 12.46
CA ALA A 357 11.24 10.16 12.06
C ALA A 357 10.33 10.61 10.88
N CYS A 358 9.97 9.72 9.96
CA CYS A 358 8.98 10.02 8.93
C CYS A 358 7.59 10.29 9.53
N LYS A 359 7.18 9.50 10.54
CA LYS A 359 5.92 9.74 11.28
C LYS A 359 5.92 11.12 11.93
N VAL A 360 7.03 11.51 12.57
CA VAL A 360 7.17 12.83 13.21
C VAL A 360 7.10 13.97 12.18
N ALA A 361 7.71 13.79 11.01
CA ALA A 361 7.79 14.84 9.99
C ALA A 361 6.49 15.02 9.20
N LEU A 362 5.81 13.92 8.83
CA LEU A 362 4.70 13.93 7.85
C LEU A 362 3.38 13.40 8.42
N GLY A 363 3.37 12.93 9.67
CA GLY A 363 2.17 12.36 10.31
C GLY A 363 1.65 11.13 9.56
N SER A 364 0.32 11.02 9.48
CA SER A 364 -0.39 9.90 8.85
C SER A 364 -1.11 10.29 7.55
N GLU A 365 -0.66 11.36 6.91
CA GLU A 365 -1.27 11.90 5.69
C GLU A 365 -0.47 11.62 4.41
N LEU A 366 0.86 11.51 4.53
CA LEU A 366 1.82 11.40 3.43
C LEU A 366 2.91 10.37 3.77
N ALA A 367 3.29 9.54 2.80
CA ALA A 367 4.55 8.81 2.89
C ALA A 367 5.72 9.73 2.49
N GLY A 368 6.87 9.53 3.13
CA GLY A 368 8.10 10.22 2.74
C GLY A 368 8.70 9.56 1.50
N MET A 369 9.11 10.34 0.51
CA MET A 369 9.78 9.84 -0.69
C MET A 369 11.17 10.43 -0.81
N PHE A 370 12.15 9.59 -1.10
CA PHE A 370 13.49 10.01 -1.53
C PHE A 370 13.76 9.40 -2.89
N ALA A 371 14.44 10.13 -3.77
CA ALA A 371 14.74 9.65 -5.11
C ALA A 371 16.06 10.22 -5.64
N ASN A 372 16.76 9.43 -6.46
CA ASN A 372 17.97 9.86 -7.17
C ASN A 372 17.67 10.41 -8.58
N ASP A 373 16.41 10.35 -9.01
CA ASP A 373 15.96 10.73 -10.36
C ASP A 373 14.71 11.63 -10.27
N ASP A 374 14.82 12.85 -10.80
CA ASP A 374 13.73 13.84 -10.75
C ASP A 374 12.49 13.41 -11.54
N PRO A 375 12.60 12.87 -12.79
CA PRO A 375 11.44 12.37 -13.51
C PRO A 375 10.68 11.26 -12.77
N LEU A 376 11.37 10.28 -12.19
CA LEU A 376 10.75 9.23 -11.39
C LEU A 376 10.05 9.79 -10.15
N ALA A 377 10.68 10.74 -9.46
CA ALA A 377 10.08 11.38 -8.29
C ALA A 377 8.77 12.10 -8.65
N GLN A 378 8.79 12.93 -9.70
CA GLN A 378 7.60 13.64 -10.18
C GLN A 378 6.51 12.67 -10.67
N GLN A 379 6.91 11.58 -11.30
CA GLN A 379 6.01 10.51 -11.72
C GLN A 379 5.28 9.91 -10.50
N LEU A 380 6.02 9.53 -9.45
CA LEU A 380 5.44 8.94 -8.24
C LEU A 380 4.58 9.93 -7.45
N GLU A 381 4.97 11.21 -7.37
CA GLU A 381 4.15 12.26 -6.76
C GLU A 381 2.81 12.41 -7.48
N ARG A 382 2.84 12.58 -8.81
CA ARG A 382 1.61 12.69 -9.62
C ARG A 382 0.72 11.45 -9.45
N LEU A 383 1.31 10.25 -9.51
CA LEU A 383 0.57 9.01 -9.31
C LEU A 383 -0.01 8.92 -7.89
N GLY A 384 0.75 9.33 -6.86
CA GLY A 384 0.30 9.37 -5.48
C GLY A 384 -0.88 10.32 -5.26
N HIS A 385 -0.84 11.50 -5.89
CA HIS A 385 -1.99 12.43 -5.91
C HIS A 385 -3.21 11.80 -6.58
N SER A 386 -3.03 11.21 -7.77
CA SER A 386 -4.13 10.68 -8.58
C SER A 386 -4.77 9.39 -8.01
N THR A 387 -4.02 8.63 -7.21
CA THR A 387 -4.49 7.38 -6.59
C THR A 387 -4.92 7.56 -5.14
N GLY A 388 -4.49 8.66 -4.51
CA GLY A 388 -4.68 8.96 -3.10
C GLY A 388 -3.64 8.33 -2.17
N ASP A 389 -2.73 7.48 -2.65
CA ASP A 389 -1.56 7.01 -1.90
C ASP A 389 -0.44 8.06 -2.02
N ARG A 390 -0.70 9.22 -1.41
CA ARG A 390 0.12 10.42 -1.57
C ARG A 390 1.51 10.23 -0.95
N VAL A 391 2.51 10.68 -1.71
CA VAL A 391 3.91 10.71 -1.31
C VAL A 391 4.41 12.15 -1.35
N TRP A 392 5.43 12.48 -0.58
CA TRP A 392 6.06 13.79 -0.58
C TRP A 392 7.57 13.66 -0.69
N ARG A 393 8.17 14.29 -1.71
CA ARG A 393 9.63 14.25 -1.87
C ARG A 393 10.34 15.03 -0.76
N LEU A 394 11.28 14.35 -0.12
CA LEU A 394 12.20 14.90 0.86
C LEU A 394 13.61 15.03 0.24
N PRO A 395 14.42 15.98 0.73
CA PRO A 395 15.74 16.24 0.16
C PRO A 395 16.73 15.12 0.48
N LEU A 396 17.47 14.65 -0.52
CA LEU A 396 18.57 13.68 -0.38
C LEU A 396 19.91 14.35 -0.72
N LEU A 397 20.34 15.26 0.14
CA LEU A 397 21.59 15.98 -0.04
C LEU A 397 22.81 15.09 0.28
N PRO A 398 23.95 15.22 -0.43
CA PRO A 398 25.16 14.43 -0.17
C PRO A 398 25.66 14.51 1.27
N GLU A 399 25.45 15.64 1.95
CA GLU A 399 25.91 15.94 3.30
C GLU A 399 25.30 15.01 4.35
N TYR A 400 24.10 14.46 4.09
CA TYR A 400 23.48 13.50 5.00
C TYR A 400 24.28 12.21 5.15
N ARG A 401 25.16 11.89 4.19
CA ARG A 401 26.09 10.76 4.29
C ARG A 401 27.12 10.94 5.40
N HIS A 402 27.44 12.17 5.81
CA HIS A 402 28.35 12.43 6.92
C HIS A 402 27.80 11.93 8.26
N LEU A 403 26.47 11.84 8.40
CA LEU A 403 25.81 11.32 9.60
C LEU A 403 26.01 9.81 9.78
N LEU A 404 26.39 9.11 8.71
CA LEU A 404 26.60 7.67 8.67
C LEU A 404 28.08 7.27 8.70
N ARG A 405 28.99 8.20 9.03
CA ARG A 405 30.41 7.87 9.17
C ARG A 405 30.61 6.89 10.33
N SER A 406 31.44 5.89 10.08
CA SER A 406 31.95 4.95 11.06
C SER A 406 33.47 5.11 11.14
N GLU A 407 34.04 4.88 12.33
CA GLU A 407 35.48 4.82 12.53
C GLU A 407 36.04 3.41 12.22
N TRP A 408 35.16 2.40 12.11
CA TRP A 408 35.52 0.97 12.08
C TRP A 408 35.06 0.24 10.81
N ALA A 409 34.10 0.80 10.08
CA ALA A 409 33.52 0.25 8.86
C ALA A 409 33.34 1.37 7.79
N ASP A 410 32.91 1.01 6.58
CA ASP A 410 32.68 2.00 5.52
C ASP A 410 31.58 3.00 5.89
N ILE A 411 30.52 2.51 6.55
CA ILE A 411 29.41 3.30 7.10
C ILE A 411 28.87 2.64 8.37
N LYS A 412 28.08 3.37 9.16
CA LYS A 412 27.23 2.81 10.21
C LYS A 412 25.75 2.81 9.82
N ASN A 413 24.95 1.95 10.46
CA ASN A 413 23.56 1.75 10.05
C ASN A 413 22.63 2.87 10.53
N SER A 414 22.84 3.48 11.70
CA SER A 414 21.96 4.54 12.19
C SER A 414 22.61 5.93 12.20
N ALA A 415 21.77 6.93 12.44
CA ALA A 415 22.19 8.31 12.65
C ALA A 415 21.55 8.80 13.96
N GLY A 416 22.11 9.86 14.53
CA GLY A 416 21.52 10.51 15.70
C GLY A 416 20.13 11.07 15.41
N ARG A 417 19.49 11.60 16.46
CA ARG A 417 18.13 12.18 16.40
C ARG A 417 17.94 13.14 15.22
N TRP A 418 18.90 14.04 15.01
CA TRP A 418 18.86 15.08 13.99
C TRP A 418 19.28 14.54 12.62
N GLY A 419 18.39 14.66 11.63
CA GLY A 419 18.66 14.17 10.27
C GLY A 419 18.52 12.66 10.10
N SER A 420 17.97 11.95 11.08
CA SER A 420 17.74 10.49 11.02
C SER A 420 16.92 10.02 9.82
N LEU A 421 15.89 10.78 9.44
CA LEU A 421 15.04 10.50 8.27
C LEU A 421 15.85 10.53 6.96
N PRO A 422 16.45 11.65 6.52
CA PRO A 422 17.23 11.67 5.29
C PRO A 422 18.51 10.80 5.37
N ALA A 423 19.08 10.60 6.56
CA ALA A 423 20.20 9.67 6.73
C ALA A 423 19.80 8.21 6.42
N SER A 424 18.57 7.80 6.78
CA SER A 424 18.09 6.44 6.43
C SER A 424 18.00 6.22 4.92
N ALA A 425 17.53 7.22 4.17
CA ALA A 425 17.52 7.17 2.71
C ALA A 425 18.93 7.26 2.12
N ALA A 426 19.82 8.07 2.70
CA ALA A 426 21.23 8.15 2.29
C ALA A 426 21.97 6.82 2.48
N PHE A 427 21.62 6.06 3.52
CA PHE A 427 22.10 4.70 3.73
C PHE A 427 21.66 3.80 2.57
N LEU A 428 20.37 3.75 2.25
CA LEU A 428 19.83 2.92 1.16
C LEU A 428 20.41 3.30 -0.20
N ALA A 429 20.59 4.59 -0.47
CA ALA A 429 21.15 5.11 -1.72
C ALA A 429 22.55 4.54 -2.04
N ARG A 430 23.30 4.08 -1.04
CA ARG A 430 24.63 3.44 -1.21
C ARG A 430 24.53 2.06 -1.89
N PHE A 431 23.38 1.40 -1.79
CA PHE A 431 23.15 0.04 -2.25
C PHE A 431 22.29 -0.04 -3.52
N VAL A 432 21.86 1.11 -4.04
CA VAL A 432 21.13 1.21 -5.31
C VAL A 432 22.04 0.78 -6.46
N PRO A 433 21.58 -0.07 -7.40
CA PRO A 433 22.34 -0.39 -8.61
C PRO A 433 22.71 0.87 -9.39
N GLU A 434 23.97 1.02 -9.78
CA GLU A 434 24.56 2.28 -10.27
C GLU A 434 23.79 2.97 -11.41
N LYS A 435 23.17 2.21 -12.31
CA LYS A 435 22.43 2.73 -13.47
C LYS A 435 20.92 2.82 -13.27
N ALA A 436 20.41 2.41 -12.11
CA ALA A 436 18.98 2.38 -11.86
C ALA A 436 18.49 3.74 -11.35
N ARG A 437 17.36 4.18 -11.91
CA ARG A 437 16.54 5.22 -11.28
C ARG A 437 15.89 4.61 -10.06
N TRP A 438 15.91 5.33 -8.95
CA TRP A 438 15.50 4.81 -7.66
C TRP A 438 14.62 5.78 -6.90
N ALA A 439 13.60 5.21 -6.26
CA ALA A 439 12.82 5.87 -5.25
C ALA A 439 12.64 4.97 -4.01
N HIS A 440 12.84 5.54 -2.84
CA HIS A 440 12.50 4.97 -1.54
C HIS A 440 11.23 5.62 -1.01
N LEU A 441 10.25 4.79 -0.62
CA LEU A 441 9.01 5.21 0.03
C LEU A 441 9.04 4.78 1.50
N ASP A 442 9.24 5.73 2.40
CA ASP A 442 9.05 5.53 3.83
C ASP A 442 7.56 5.64 4.16
N ILE A 443 6.94 4.49 4.36
CA ILE A 443 5.51 4.34 4.59
C ILE A 443 5.16 4.20 6.08
N ALA A 444 6.12 4.43 6.99
CA ALA A 444 5.93 4.24 8.42
C ALA A 444 4.68 4.95 8.95
N GLY A 445 4.44 6.21 8.53
CA GLY A 445 3.30 7.01 8.98
C GLY A 445 1.93 6.60 8.45
N VAL A 446 1.88 5.87 7.34
CA VAL A 446 0.65 5.65 6.57
C VAL A 446 0.29 4.17 6.39
N ALA A 447 1.19 3.24 6.70
CA ALA A 447 0.98 1.81 6.54
C ALA A 447 -0.01 1.21 7.55
N TYR A 448 -0.14 1.84 8.73
CA TYR A 448 -0.98 1.36 9.83
C TYR A 448 -1.58 2.54 10.59
N VAL A 449 -2.85 2.41 10.99
CA VAL A 449 -3.53 3.39 11.84
C VAL A 449 -4.01 2.72 13.13
N SER A 450 -3.58 3.24 14.28
CA SER A 450 -3.93 2.66 15.60
C SER A 450 -5.35 2.96 16.04
N ARG A 451 -5.97 3.99 15.44
CA ARG A 451 -7.35 4.43 15.66
C ARG A 451 -7.97 4.77 14.31
N SER A 452 -9.30 4.89 14.26
CA SER A 452 -9.96 5.34 13.04
C SER A 452 -9.39 6.70 12.61
N HIS A 453 -8.94 6.77 11.36
CA HIS A 453 -8.32 7.96 10.79
C HIS A 453 -8.82 8.15 9.36
N ASN A 454 -9.42 9.30 9.05
CA ASN A 454 -9.93 9.60 7.71
C ASN A 454 -10.88 8.50 7.14
N GLY A 455 -11.72 7.91 8.01
CA GLY A 455 -12.65 6.83 7.67
C GLY A 455 -11.99 5.46 7.42
N LEU A 456 -10.69 5.31 7.72
CA LEU A 456 -10.04 4.00 7.75
C LEU A 456 -10.30 3.35 9.11
N PRO A 457 -10.68 2.07 9.16
CA PRO A 457 -10.71 1.34 10.42
C PRO A 457 -9.29 1.18 10.99
N PRO A 458 -9.13 1.00 12.31
CA PRO A 458 -7.85 0.63 12.91
C PRO A 458 -7.24 -0.60 12.23
N GLY A 459 -5.94 -0.57 11.97
CA GLY A 459 -5.22 -1.65 11.32
C GLY A 459 -4.34 -1.20 10.15
N ALA A 460 -3.85 -2.18 9.40
CA ALA A 460 -3.11 -1.96 8.16
C ALA A 460 -4.00 -1.27 7.12
N THR A 461 -3.43 -0.30 6.40
CA THR A 461 -4.18 0.52 5.43
C THR A 461 -4.13 -0.01 4.02
N GLY A 462 -3.11 -0.83 3.70
CA GLY A 462 -2.79 -1.28 2.34
C GLY A 462 -2.09 -0.21 1.49
N PHE A 463 -1.51 0.82 2.13
CA PHE A 463 -0.78 1.89 1.44
C PHE A 463 0.30 1.35 0.51
N GLY A 464 0.42 1.95 -0.68
CA GLY A 464 1.42 1.62 -1.69
C GLY A 464 0.87 0.72 -2.78
N VAL A 465 -0.18 -0.08 -2.51
CA VAL A 465 -0.80 -0.94 -3.53
C VAL A 465 -1.33 -0.11 -4.69
N ARG A 466 -2.07 0.97 -4.42
CA ARG A 466 -2.67 1.80 -5.48
C ARG A 466 -1.60 2.50 -6.30
N LEU A 467 -0.59 3.05 -5.62
CA LEU A 467 0.54 3.73 -6.24
C LEU A 467 1.33 2.78 -7.14
N LEU A 468 1.67 1.58 -6.66
CA LEU A 468 2.42 0.59 -7.43
C LEU A 468 1.63 0.04 -8.63
N MET A 469 0.32 -0.18 -8.47
CA MET A 469 -0.54 -0.56 -9.60
C MET A 469 -0.54 0.53 -10.68
N ALA A 470 -0.68 1.80 -10.29
CA ALA A 470 -0.68 2.90 -11.24
C ALA A 470 0.69 3.09 -11.91
N LEU A 471 1.79 2.87 -11.18
CA LEU A 471 3.13 2.84 -11.77
C LEU A 471 3.29 1.72 -12.80
N LEU A 472 2.82 0.51 -12.48
CA LEU A 472 2.85 -0.63 -13.40
C LEU A 472 2.03 -0.36 -14.67
N ASP A 473 0.82 0.19 -14.52
CA ASP A 473 -0.05 0.52 -15.64
C ASP A 473 0.59 1.60 -16.54
N GLU A 474 1.13 2.69 -15.96
CA GLU A 474 1.77 3.75 -16.74
C GLU A 474 3.07 3.26 -17.45
N LEU A 475 3.86 2.39 -16.80
CA LEU A 475 5.03 1.78 -17.44
C LEU A 475 4.63 0.81 -18.56
N ALA A 476 3.48 0.14 -18.43
CA ALA A 476 2.95 -0.75 -19.46
C ALA A 476 2.44 0.03 -20.67
N GLU A 477 1.91 1.25 -20.49
CA GLU A 477 1.33 2.09 -21.55
C GLU A 477 2.35 2.92 -22.34
N LYS A 478 3.53 3.23 -21.76
CA LYS A 478 4.55 4.06 -22.44
C LYS A 478 4.88 3.50 -23.84
N PRO A 479 4.85 4.37 -24.89
CA PRO A 479 5.13 3.99 -26.27
C PRO A 479 6.58 3.58 -26.51
#